data_AF-A0A8T6EK18-F1
#
_entry.id   AF-A0A8T6EK18-F1
#
_cell.length_a   1.000
_cell.length_b   1.000
_cell.length_c   1.000
_cell.angle_alpha   90.00
_cell.angle_beta   90.00
_cell.angle_gamma   90.00
#
_symmetry.space_group_name_H-M   'P 1'
#
loop_
_entity.id
_entity.type
_entity.pdbx_description
1 polymer ?
#
loop_
_entity_poly.entity_id
_entity_poly.type
_entity_poly.pdbx_seq_one_letter_code
_entity_poly.pdbx_strand_id
1 'polypeptide(L)'
;MMTDSKKKRTRRSFTEEFKREAVAMFQGSGVSAEQVSAELGISTSLLYRWVRDARDDPPEADRPSYKELEKELARTRRELDFLKKASSYFASQQPNGMRS
;
A
#
# COMPACT_ATOMS: atom_id res chain seq x y z
N MET A 1 -13.23 -15.24 -45.55
CA MET A 1 -14.40 -15.24 -44.63
C MET A 1 -13.85 -15.08 -43.22
N MET A 2 -14.03 -13.92 -42.56
CA MET A 2 -15.16 -13.56 -41.67
C MET A 2 -15.22 -14.53 -40.47
N THR A 3 -15.04 -14.19 -39.19
CA THR A 3 -14.89 -12.93 -38.43
C THR A 3 -14.44 -13.31 -37.01
N ASP A 4 -13.65 -12.48 -36.32
CA ASP A 4 -13.93 -12.20 -34.90
C ASP A 4 -13.50 -10.77 -34.58
N SER A 5 -14.44 -9.84 -34.78
CA SER A 5 -14.32 -8.49 -34.27
C SER A 5 -14.33 -8.57 -32.75
N LYS A 6 -13.13 -8.49 -32.16
CA LYS A 6 -12.87 -8.36 -30.72
C LYS A 6 -13.83 -7.34 -30.10
N LYS A 7 -14.96 -7.83 -29.57
CA LYS A 7 -16.01 -7.01 -28.96
C LYS A 7 -15.38 -6.27 -27.79
N LYS A 8 -15.16 -4.96 -27.93
CA LYS A 8 -14.65 -4.10 -26.85
C LYS A 8 -15.61 -4.25 -25.68
N ARG A 9 -15.23 -5.01 -24.65
CA ARG A 9 -16.02 -5.14 -23.44
C ARG A 9 -16.16 -3.75 -22.82
N THR A 10 -17.36 -3.21 -22.86
CA THR A 10 -17.74 -1.98 -22.19
C THR A 10 -17.38 -2.16 -20.72
N ARG A 11 -16.40 -1.40 -20.24
CA ARG A 11 -16.00 -1.45 -18.83
C ARG A 11 -17.16 -0.87 -18.03
N ARG A 12 -17.78 -1.68 -17.17
CA ARG A 12 -18.70 -1.16 -16.15
C ARG A 12 -17.90 -0.19 -15.27
N SER A 13 -18.30 1.08 -15.30
CA SER A 13 -17.78 2.09 -14.38
C SER A 13 -18.56 1.98 -13.08
N PHE A 14 -17.84 1.90 -11.97
CA PHE A 14 -18.38 1.94 -10.62
C PHE A 14 -17.93 3.25 -9.98
N THR A 15 -18.78 3.86 -9.16
CA THR A 15 -18.43 5.08 -8.44
C THR A 15 -17.38 4.80 -7.36
N GLU A 16 -16.61 5.81 -6.96
CA GLU A 16 -15.57 5.62 -5.94
C GLU A 16 -16.17 5.23 -4.58
N GLU A 17 -17.36 5.73 -4.27
CA GLU A 17 -18.11 5.37 -3.06
C GLU A 17 -18.44 3.88 -3.05
N PHE A 18 -18.92 3.35 -4.18
CA PHE A 18 -19.25 1.92 -4.31
C PHE A 18 -18.01 1.03 -4.14
N LYS A 19 -16.87 1.45 -4.71
CA LYS A 19 -15.61 0.71 -4.54
C LYS A 19 -15.17 0.71 -3.07
N ARG A 20 -15.27 1.85 -2.38
CA ARG A 20 -14.91 1.98 -0.96
C ARG A 20 -15.79 1.10 -0.09
N GLU A 21 -17.10 1.10 -0.31
CA GLU A 21 -18.03 0.27 0.44
C GLU A 21 -17.74 -1.22 0.24
N ALA A 22 -17.47 -1.65 -1.00
CA ALA A 22 -17.08 -3.02 -1.31
C ALA A 22 -15.78 -3.45 -0.60
N VAL A 23 -14.76 -2.59 -0.59
CA VAL A 23 -13.49 -2.83 0.09
C VAL A 23 -13.67 -2.83 1.61
N ALA A 24 -14.45 -1.91 2.16
CA ALA A 24 -14.74 -1.83 3.59
C ALA A 24 -15.50 -3.05 4.09
N MET A 25 -16.48 -3.55 3.31
CA MET A 25 -17.20 -4.79 3.62
C MET A 25 -16.23 -5.98 3.70
N PHE A 26 -15.35 -6.13 2.70
CA PHE A 26 -14.32 -7.19 2.70
C PHE A 26 -13.35 -7.09 3.90
N GLN A 27 -12.88 -5.89 4.22
CA GLN A 27 -11.92 -5.68 5.32
C GLN A 27 -12.56 -5.78 6.71
N GLY A 28 -13.80 -5.34 6.87
CA GLY A 28 -14.44 -5.17 8.18
C GLY A 28 -15.19 -6.40 8.70
N SER A 29 -15.65 -7.30 7.82
CA SER A 29 -16.57 -8.39 8.23
C SER A 29 -16.00 -9.81 8.09
N GLY A 30 -14.72 -9.95 7.69
CA GLY A 30 -14.04 -11.26 7.62
C GLY A 30 -14.65 -12.23 6.59
N VAL A 31 -15.56 -11.74 5.77
CA VAL A 31 -16.22 -12.48 4.69
C VAL A 31 -15.28 -12.65 3.50
N SER A 32 -15.38 -13.80 2.82
CA SER A 32 -14.53 -14.09 1.67
C SER A 32 -14.84 -13.12 0.52
N ALA A 33 -13.83 -12.86 -0.32
CA ALA A 33 -14.00 -12.03 -1.51
C ALA A 33 -15.10 -12.57 -2.44
N GLU A 34 -15.31 -13.88 -2.45
CA GLU A 34 -16.35 -14.57 -3.21
C GLU A 34 -17.75 -14.17 -2.73
N GLN A 35 -17.96 -14.21 -1.41
CA GLN A 35 -19.22 -13.81 -0.77
C GLN A 35 -19.57 -12.35 -1.10
N VAL A 36 -18.61 -11.43 -0.87
CA VAL A 36 -18.78 -10.00 -1.14
C VAL A 36 -19.03 -9.75 -2.64
N SER A 37 -18.32 -10.48 -3.51
CA SER A 37 -18.51 -10.34 -4.95
C SER A 37 -19.88 -10.84 -5.43
N ALA A 38 -20.39 -11.92 -4.83
CA ALA A 38 -21.71 -12.47 -5.12
C ALA A 38 -22.82 -11.53 -4.64
N GLU A 39 -22.67 -10.96 -3.45
CA GLU A 39 -23.62 -10.01 -2.85
C GLU A 39 -23.71 -8.71 -3.66
N LEU A 40 -22.57 -8.19 -4.10
CA LEU A 40 -22.50 -6.95 -4.89
C LEU A 40 -22.68 -7.18 -6.41
N GLY A 41 -22.80 -8.43 -6.85
CA GLY A 41 -22.93 -8.78 -8.28
C GLY A 41 -21.71 -8.37 -9.13
N ILE A 42 -20.52 -8.34 -8.53
CA ILE A 42 -19.26 -8.00 -9.19
C ILE A 42 -18.37 -9.23 -9.36
N SER A 43 -17.33 -9.11 -10.19
CA SER A 43 -16.32 -10.14 -10.28
C SER A 43 -15.38 -10.09 -9.08
N THR A 44 -15.04 -11.25 -8.51
CA THR A 44 -14.07 -11.37 -7.43
C THR A 44 -12.70 -10.78 -7.81
N SER A 45 -12.27 -10.94 -9.07
CA SER A 45 -11.03 -10.32 -9.57
C SER A 45 -11.09 -8.79 -9.58
N LEU A 46 -12.26 -8.21 -9.76
CA LEU A 46 -12.46 -6.76 -9.71
C LEU A 46 -12.36 -6.25 -8.27
N LEU A 47 -12.95 -6.98 -7.32
CA LEU A 47 -12.85 -6.68 -5.89
C LEU A 47 -11.39 -6.71 -5.42
N TYR A 48 -10.63 -7.76 -5.76
CA TYR A 48 -9.19 -7.81 -5.45
C TYR A 48 -8.40 -6.65 -6.04
N ARG A 49 -8.77 -6.20 -7.26
CA ARG A 49 -8.14 -5.02 -7.86
C ARG A 49 -8.44 -3.77 -7.04
N TRP A 50 -9.68 -3.55 -6.61
CA TRP A 50 -10.03 -2.39 -5.78
C TRP A 50 -9.38 -2.43 -4.41
N VAL A 51 -9.27 -3.61 -3.79
CA VAL A 51 -8.54 -3.76 -2.52
C VAL A 51 -7.07 -3.36 -2.68
N ARG A 52 -6.45 -3.69 -3.82
CA ARG A 52 -5.08 -3.27 -4.15
C ARG A 52 -5.01 -1.75 -4.41
N ASP A 53 -5.91 -1.23 -5.26
CA ASP A 53 -5.96 0.19 -5.61
C ASP A 53 -6.16 1.05 -4.35
N ALA A 54 -6.99 0.61 -3.40
CA ALA A 54 -7.23 1.30 -2.13
C ALA A 54 -6.06 1.23 -1.12
N ARG A 55 -5.15 0.25 -1.27
CA ARG A 55 -3.89 0.19 -0.49
C ARG A 55 -2.85 1.15 -1.06
N ASP A 56 -2.78 1.27 -2.38
CA ASP A 56 -1.83 2.13 -3.08
C ASP A 56 -2.27 3.61 -3.05
N ASP A 57 -3.56 3.88 -2.90
CA ASP A 57 -4.14 5.23 -2.77
C ASP A 57 -5.03 5.31 -1.51
N PRO A 58 -4.43 5.46 -0.31
CA PRO A 58 -5.20 5.60 0.93
C PRO A 58 -6.13 6.82 0.82
N PRO A 59 -7.36 6.73 1.37
CA PRO A 59 -8.30 7.85 1.32
C PRO A 59 -7.67 9.11 1.91
N GLU A 60 -7.98 10.28 1.37
CA GLU A 60 -7.43 11.59 1.78
C GLU A 60 -7.48 11.82 3.31
N ALA A 61 -8.43 11.21 4.00
CA ALA A 61 -8.57 11.26 5.46
C ALA A 61 -7.52 10.41 6.24
N ASP A 62 -7.01 9.34 5.65
CA ASP A 62 -5.91 8.50 6.18
C ASP A 62 -4.55 8.90 5.60
N ARG A 63 -4.52 9.87 4.68
CA ARG A 63 -3.26 10.41 4.17
C ARG A 63 -2.61 11.21 5.32
N PRO A 64 -1.44 10.79 5.82
CA PRO A 64 -0.86 11.47 6.96
C PRO A 64 -0.61 12.93 6.60
N SER A 65 -0.91 13.82 7.54
CA SER A 65 -0.74 15.25 7.31
C SER A 65 0.73 15.53 6.96
N TYR A 66 0.97 16.57 6.15
CA TYR A 66 2.33 17.03 5.87
C TYR A 66 3.17 17.21 7.15
N LYS A 67 2.55 17.64 8.25
CA LYS A 67 3.18 17.75 9.57
C LYS A 67 3.58 16.40 10.19
N GLU A 68 2.82 15.34 9.93
CA GLU A 68 3.12 13.99 10.42
C GLU A 68 4.26 13.36 9.62
N LEU A 69 4.27 13.54 8.30
CA LEU A 69 5.40 13.17 7.44
C LEU A 69 6.69 13.89 7.87
N GLU A 70 6.64 15.20 8.15
CA GLU A 70 7.82 15.94 8.60
C GLU A 70 8.35 15.42 9.94
N LYS A 71 7.47 15.05 10.87
CA LYS A 71 7.88 14.44 12.16
C LYS A 71 8.54 13.09 11.94
N GLU A 72 8.00 12.26 11.06
CA GLU A 72 8.54 10.93 10.77
C GLU A 72 9.88 11.01 10.04
N LEU A 73 10.03 11.93 9.08
CA LEU A 73 11.31 12.23 8.44
C LEU A 73 12.34 12.76 9.44
N ALA A 74 11.95 13.67 10.34
CA ALA A 74 12.84 14.19 11.36
C ALA A 74 13.27 13.08 12.34
N ARG A 75 12.37 12.18 12.74
CA ARG A 75 12.69 11.01 13.57
C ARG A 75 13.68 10.09 12.86
N THR A 76 13.39 9.72 11.61
CA THR A 76 14.22 8.79 10.82
C THR A 76 15.62 9.35 10.59
N ARG A 77 15.73 10.66 10.29
CA ARG A 77 17.03 11.33 10.16
C ARG A 77 17.85 11.29 11.46
N ARG A 78 17.21 11.48 12.62
CA ARG A 78 17.89 11.37 13.92
C ARG A 78 18.38 9.95 14.20
N GLU A 79 17.59 8.94 13.84
CA GLU A 79 17.98 7.53 13.95
C GLU A 79 19.23 7.24 13.11
N LEU A 80 19.25 7.72 11.85
CA LEU A 80 20.39 7.59 10.95
C LEU A 80 21.64 8.31 11.47
N ASP A 81 21.50 9.54 11.95
CA ASP A 81 22.62 10.30 12.49
C ASP A 81 23.21 9.64 13.75
N PHE A 82 22.35 9.12 14.63
CA PHE A 82 22.78 8.37 15.79
C PHE A 82 23.53 7.09 15.41
N LEU A 83 22.97 6.28 14.51
CA LEU A 83 23.60 5.05 14.01
C LEU A 83 24.93 5.33 13.30
N LYS A 84 25.01 6.39 12.51
CA LYS A 84 26.24 6.80 11.81
C LYS A 84 27.30 7.26 12.81
N LYS A 85 26.93 8.03 13.82
CA LYS A 85 27.84 8.49 14.87
C LYS A 85 28.35 7.34 15.74
N ALA A 86 27.47 6.38 16.06
CA ALA A 86 27.85 5.15 16.76
C ALA A 86 28.83 4.33 15.92
N SER A 87 28.53 4.10 14.64
CA SER A 87 29.42 3.37 13.72
C SER A 87 30.80 4.01 13.61
N SER A 88 30.87 5.35 13.45
CA SER A 88 32.15 6.08 13.43
C SER A 88 32.93 5.97 14.74
N TYR A 89 32.24 6.02 15.88
CA TYR A 89 32.86 5.85 17.19
C TYR A 89 33.43 4.45 17.39
N PHE A 90 32.70 3.40 16.99
CA PHE A 90 33.20 2.03 17.06
C PHE A 90 34.35 1.78 16.08
N ALA A 91 34.32 2.37 14.88
CA ALA A 91 35.42 2.29 13.92
C ALA A 91 36.70 2.97 14.44
N SER A 92 36.59 4.05 15.21
CA SER A 92 37.75 4.71 15.83
C SER A 92 38.21 4.07 17.15
N GLN A 93 37.41 3.17 17.73
CA GLN A 93 37.72 2.44 18.97
C GLN A 93 38.28 1.02 18.71
N GLN A 94 38.31 0.54 17.46
CA GLN A 94 39.06 -0.66 17.15
C GLN A 94 40.57 -0.35 17.21
N PRO A 95 41.34 -0.90 18.17
CA PRO A 95 42.78 -0.75 18.14
C PRO A 95 43.31 -1.43 16.88
N ASN A 96 44.16 -0.71 16.16
CA ASN A 96 44.93 -1.25 15.04
C ASN A 96 45.92 -2.29 15.62
N GLY A 97 45.44 -3.52 15.79
CA GLY A 97 46.14 -4.58 16.50
C GLY A 97 45.87 -5.92 15.87
N MET A 98 46.13 -6.04 14.57
CA MET A 98 46.26 -7.33 13.88
C MET A 98 47.08 -7.12 12.61
N ARG A 99 48.41 -7.03 12.74
CA ARG A 99 49.37 -7.49 11.73
C ARG A 99 50.79 -7.51 12.29
N SER A 100 51.26 -8.77 12.43
CA SER A 100 52.62 -9.28 12.67
C SER A 100 53.23 -9.13 14.05
#